data_AF-A0A1U7LZ33-F1
#
_entry.id   AF-A0A1U7LZ33-F1
#
_cell.length_a   1.000
_cell.length_b   1.000
_cell.length_c   1.000
_cell.angle_alpha   90.00
_cell.angle_beta   90.00
_cell.angle_gamma   90.00
#
_symmetry.space_group_name_H-M   'P 1'
#
loop_
_entity.id
_entity.type
_entity.pdbx_description
1 polymer ?
#
loop_
_entity_poly.entity_id
_entity_poly.type
_entity_poly.pdbx_seq_one_letter_code
_entity_poly.pdbx_strand_id
1 'polypeptide(L)'
;MKKIFFIVLIATMTLGLVACGKDEKNSDKKAESGELYISAAASLQDALKEITENFNKDNKVDFKLNYGGSGALQTQIEEGANADIFMSASSKQMDALIKGGFIDENEKVNLLLNDVVLITPKENKSKVKSIDDLATDKVKLVALGDPQSVPVGQYSQEILNFYKIADKVNSKTSYASDVRQVLNWVSSGEADAGFVYKTDAMLKDANVEIIESAPKDSHKQVIYPVAPLKESKNKELAEKFIQYLKSEEVMKIFEKYGFGKVEA
;
A
#
# COMPACT_ATOMS: atom_id res chain seq x y z
N MET A 1 33.33 86.61 -11.09
CA MET A 1 33.45 86.66 -9.62
C MET A 1 32.95 85.35 -9.03
N LYS A 2 33.85 84.47 -8.57
CA LYS A 2 33.74 83.64 -7.36
C LYS A 2 35.05 82.85 -7.22
N LYS A 3 35.51 82.77 -5.97
CA LYS A 3 36.91 82.72 -5.55
C LYS A 3 37.48 81.30 -5.50
N ILE A 4 38.78 81.24 -5.73
CA ILE A 4 39.73 80.16 -5.37
C ILE A 4 39.95 80.19 -3.85
N PHE A 5 40.07 79.04 -3.16
CA PHE A 5 41.22 78.65 -2.29
C PHE A 5 40.92 77.46 -1.34
N PHE A 6 41.81 76.47 -1.45
CA PHE A 6 42.51 75.70 -0.40
C PHE A 6 42.04 74.34 0.15
N ILE A 7 43.08 73.54 0.32
CA ILE A 7 43.25 72.10 0.55
C ILE A 7 43.28 71.80 2.05
N VAL A 8 42.68 70.69 2.49
CA VAL A 8 43.19 69.90 3.63
C VAL A 8 43.04 68.40 3.34
N LEU A 9 44.17 67.73 3.51
CA LEU A 9 44.49 66.31 3.38
C LEU A 9 43.95 65.50 4.59
N ILE A 10 43.18 64.44 4.38
CA ILE A 10 43.05 63.34 5.35
C ILE A 10 43.11 62.01 4.60
N ALA A 11 44.17 61.26 4.89
CA ALA A 11 44.36 59.88 4.49
C ALA A 11 43.57 58.96 5.43
N THR A 12 42.76 58.06 4.87
CA THR A 12 42.32 56.86 5.57
C THR A 12 42.35 55.65 4.64
N MET A 13 43.22 54.74 5.05
CA MET A 13 43.49 53.41 4.52
C MET A 13 42.41 52.47 5.03
N THR A 14 41.68 51.78 4.15
CA THR A 14 40.89 50.59 4.53
C THR A 14 41.06 49.48 3.51
N LEU A 15 41.54 48.36 4.04
CA LEU A 15 41.78 47.07 3.39
C LEU A 15 40.53 46.55 2.66
N GLY A 16 40.72 46.09 1.43
CA GLY A 16 39.79 45.18 0.77
C GLY A 16 39.87 43.80 1.41
N LEU A 17 38.84 43.42 2.17
CA LEU A 17 38.59 42.03 2.54
C LEU A 17 37.83 41.36 1.39
N VAL A 18 38.53 40.52 0.64
CA VAL A 18 37.95 39.50 -0.24
C VAL A 18 37.23 38.50 0.65
N ALA A 19 35.93 38.67 0.81
CA ALA A 19 35.06 37.67 1.41
C ALA A 19 34.89 36.52 0.40
N CYS A 20 35.68 35.46 0.55
CA CYS A 20 35.34 34.16 -0.01
C CYS A 20 34.10 33.64 0.73
N GLY A 21 32.92 34.01 0.22
CA GLY A 21 31.68 33.31 0.54
C GLY A 21 31.73 31.93 -0.10
N LYS A 22 32.02 30.91 0.70
CA LYS A 22 31.70 29.53 0.36
C LYS A 22 30.18 29.46 0.33
N ASP A 23 29.61 29.31 -0.86
CA ASP A 23 28.21 28.91 -1.04
C ASP A 23 28.02 27.51 -0.46
N GLU A 24 27.86 27.42 0.85
CA GLU A 24 27.17 26.29 1.45
C GLU A 24 25.73 26.37 0.98
N LYS A 25 25.42 25.60 -0.08
CA LYS A 25 24.06 25.21 -0.42
C LYS A 25 23.48 24.48 0.79
N ASN A 26 22.97 25.24 1.74
CA ASN A 26 22.07 24.75 2.75
C ASN A 26 20.80 24.38 2.00
N SER A 27 20.69 23.10 1.62
CA SER A 27 19.45 22.54 1.11
C SER A 27 18.49 22.49 2.31
N ASP A 28 17.89 23.63 2.63
CA ASP A 28 16.71 23.67 3.48
C ASP A 28 15.70 22.72 2.82
N LYS A 29 15.52 21.53 3.41
CA LYS A 29 14.46 20.60 3.02
C LYS A 29 13.16 21.37 3.24
N LYS A 30 12.65 21.96 2.17
CA LYS A 30 11.36 22.64 2.18
C LYS A 30 10.32 21.58 2.57
N ALA A 31 9.67 21.76 3.71
CA ALA A 31 8.62 20.86 4.16
C ALA A 31 7.56 20.72 3.06
N GLU A 32 7.20 19.49 2.72
CA GLU A 32 6.16 19.23 1.72
C GLU A 32 4.80 19.67 2.26
N SER A 33 3.93 20.21 1.41
CA SER A 33 2.59 20.65 1.81
C SER A 33 1.60 20.51 0.67
N GLY A 34 0.39 20.06 0.96
CA GLY A 34 -0.66 19.86 -0.03
C GLY A 34 -1.60 18.73 0.38
N GLU A 35 -2.55 18.40 -0.50
CA GLU A 35 -3.38 17.20 -0.36
C GLU A 35 -2.77 16.07 -1.20
N LEU A 36 -2.82 14.84 -0.69
CA LEU A 36 -2.38 13.67 -1.45
C LEU A 36 -3.43 12.56 -1.35
N TYR A 37 -4.05 12.23 -2.49
CA TYR A 37 -5.11 11.23 -2.59
C TYR A 37 -4.53 9.86 -2.88
N ILE A 38 -4.76 8.88 -2.01
CA ILE A 38 -4.20 7.53 -2.16
C ILE A 38 -5.34 6.53 -2.18
N SER A 39 -5.49 5.82 -3.30
CA SER A 39 -6.34 4.63 -3.38
C SER A 39 -5.49 3.39 -3.10
N ALA A 40 -5.71 2.75 -1.96
CA ALA A 40 -4.88 1.65 -1.48
C ALA A 40 -5.69 0.40 -1.12
N ALA A 41 -5.15 -0.77 -1.44
CA ALA A 41 -5.73 -2.04 -1.03
C ALA A 41 -5.97 -2.08 0.50
N ALA A 42 -7.13 -2.58 0.91
CA ALA A 42 -7.56 -2.57 2.33
C ALA A 42 -6.56 -3.26 3.30
N SER A 43 -5.75 -4.21 2.83
CA SER A 43 -4.71 -4.84 3.66
C SER A 43 -3.55 -3.89 4.03
N LEU A 44 -3.38 -2.77 3.32
CA LEU A 44 -2.32 -1.77 3.60
C LEU A 44 -2.70 -0.77 4.70
N GLN A 45 -3.95 -0.77 5.16
CA GLN A 45 -4.53 0.28 5.99
C GLN A 45 -3.71 0.63 7.24
N ASP A 46 -3.36 -0.37 8.05
CA ASP A 46 -2.63 -0.14 9.30
C ASP A 46 -1.21 0.36 9.08
N ALA A 47 -0.50 -0.23 8.10
CA ALA A 47 0.85 0.20 7.73
C ALA A 47 0.84 1.63 7.19
N LEU A 48 -0.06 1.96 6.27
CA LEU A 48 -0.17 3.30 5.70
C LEU A 48 -0.59 4.35 6.73
N LYS A 49 -1.39 3.99 7.74
CA LYS A 49 -1.69 4.89 8.85
C LYS A 49 -0.41 5.31 9.59
N GLU A 50 0.43 4.36 10.00
CA GLU A 50 1.70 4.67 10.68
C GLU A 50 2.68 5.43 9.78
N ILE A 51 2.77 5.03 8.50
CA ILE A 51 3.68 5.66 7.53
C ILE A 51 3.29 7.11 7.25
N THR A 52 2.00 7.41 7.06
CA THR A 52 1.53 8.76 6.79
C THR A 52 1.66 9.67 8.01
N GLU A 53 1.41 9.15 9.22
CA GLU A 53 1.71 9.83 10.49
C GLU A 53 3.20 10.16 10.62
N ASN A 54 4.08 9.24 10.23
CA ASN A 54 5.53 9.47 10.27
C ASN A 54 5.98 10.48 9.22
N PHE A 55 5.48 10.40 7.99
CA PHE A 55 5.80 11.37 6.93
C PHE A 55 5.44 12.80 7.33
N ASN A 56 4.32 12.97 8.05
CA ASN A 56 3.84 14.26 8.53
C ASN A 56 4.57 14.83 9.76
N LYS A 57 5.56 14.14 10.32
CA LYS A 57 6.42 14.75 11.36
C LYS A 57 7.29 15.87 10.79
N ASP A 58 7.75 15.70 9.55
CA ASP A 58 8.63 16.64 8.85
C ASP A 58 7.90 17.39 7.71
N ASN A 59 6.65 17.02 7.41
CA ASN A 59 5.85 17.55 6.31
C ASN A 59 4.44 17.94 6.78
N LYS A 60 3.72 18.68 5.95
CA LYS A 60 2.35 19.15 6.20
C LYS A 60 1.41 18.67 5.08
N VAL A 61 1.35 17.36 4.88
CA VAL A 61 0.51 16.75 3.85
C VAL A 61 -0.82 16.29 4.45
N ASP A 62 -1.91 16.68 3.81
CA ASP A 62 -3.25 16.18 4.12
C ASP A 62 -3.53 14.92 3.27
N PHE A 63 -3.30 13.75 3.86
CA PHE A 63 -3.51 12.47 3.19
C PHE A 63 -5.00 12.13 3.12
N LYS A 64 -5.53 11.98 1.89
CA LYS A 64 -6.89 11.50 1.62
C LYS A 64 -6.84 10.03 1.23
N LEU A 65 -7.05 9.16 2.22
CA LEU A 65 -6.89 7.71 2.07
C LEU A 65 -8.23 7.06 1.72
N ASN A 66 -8.27 6.38 0.58
CA ASN A 66 -9.40 5.56 0.11
C ASN A 66 -8.97 4.09 0.13
N TYR A 67 -9.59 3.29 1.00
CA TYR A 67 -9.28 1.87 1.15
C TYR A 67 -10.38 1.00 0.57
N GLY A 68 -10.00 -0.11 -0.07
CA GLY A 68 -10.96 -1.09 -0.57
C GLY A 68 -10.33 -2.26 -1.32
N GLY A 69 -11.17 -3.08 -1.95
CA GLY A 69 -10.73 -4.12 -2.88
C GLY A 69 -10.06 -3.48 -4.09
N SER A 70 -8.87 -3.96 -4.48
CA SER A 70 -8.08 -3.29 -5.53
C SER A 70 -8.80 -3.19 -6.88
N GLY A 71 -9.70 -4.12 -7.22
CA GLY A 71 -10.51 -4.03 -8.43
C GLY A 71 -11.61 -2.98 -8.32
N ALA A 72 -12.23 -2.81 -7.15
CA ALA A 72 -13.18 -1.71 -6.94
C ALA A 72 -12.49 -0.35 -7.04
N LEU A 73 -11.28 -0.22 -6.45
CA LEU A 73 -10.46 0.98 -6.57
C LEU A 73 -9.99 1.23 -8.01
N GLN A 74 -9.62 0.18 -8.74
CA GLN A 74 -9.33 0.26 -10.17
C GLN A 74 -10.54 0.84 -10.92
N THR A 75 -11.73 0.26 -10.75
CA THR A 75 -12.95 0.74 -11.42
C THR A 75 -13.25 2.20 -11.07
N GLN A 76 -13.11 2.59 -9.80
CA GLN A 76 -13.27 3.99 -9.39
C GLN A 76 -12.31 4.92 -10.14
N ILE A 77 -11.04 4.53 -10.29
CA ILE A 77 -10.04 5.30 -11.05
C ILE A 77 -10.44 5.38 -12.53
N GLU A 78 -10.87 4.27 -13.13
CA GLU A 78 -11.35 4.22 -14.52
C GLU A 78 -12.58 5.12 -14.74
N GLU A 79 -13.40 5.30 -13.71
CA GLU A 79 -14.58 6.17 -13.69
C GLU A 79 -14.26 7.63 -13.32
N GLY A 80 -12.99 7.98 -13.12
CA GLY A 80 -12.54 9.35 -12.87
C GLY A 80 -12.50 9.77 -11.40
N ALA A 81 -12.41 8.81 -10.47
CA ALA A 81 -12.16 9.12 -9.06
C ALA A 81 -10.83 9.88 -8.89
N ASN A 82 -10.83 10.87 -7.98
CA ASN A 82 -9.64 11.66 -7.69
C ASN A 82 -8.62 10.84 -6.90
N ALA A 83 -7.52 10.45 -7.53
CA ALA A 83 -6.43 9.72 -6.91
C ALA A 83 -5.07 10.18 -7.48
N ASP A 84 -4.09 10.37 -6.59
CA ASP A 84 -2.72 10.69 -6.96
C ASP A 84 -1.83 9.44 -6.99
N ILE A 85 -2.09 8.47 -6.10
CA ILE A 85 -1.37 7.20 -6.00
C ILE A 85 -2.35 6.04 -5.97
N PHE A 86 -2.02 4.97 -6.68
CA PHE A 86 -2.68 3.67 -6.57
C PHE A 86 -1.72 2.62 -5.97
N MET A 87 -2.18 1.93 -4.93
CA MET A 87 -1.47 0.79 -4.32
C MET A 87 -2.36 -0.45 -4.37
N SER A 88 -2.04 -1.37 -5.28
CA SER A 88 -2.82 -2.60 -5.48
C SER A 88 -2.29 -3.75 -4.62
N ALA A 89 -3.12 -4.76 -4.32
CA ALA A 89 -2.70 -6.05 -3.76
C ALA A 89 -2.44 -7.13 -4.85
N SER A 90 -2.53 -6.75 -6.13
CA SER A 90 -2.02 -7.58 -7.22
C SER A 90 -1.54 -6.78 -8.42
N SER A 91 -0.62 -7.37 -9.19
CA SER A 91 -0.19 -6.84 -10.48
C SER A 91 -1.34 -6.74 -11.50
N LYS A 92 -2.35 -7.62 -11.44
CA LYS A 92 -3.45 -7.64 -12.43
C LYS A 92 -4.19 -6.30 -12.52
N GLN A 93 -4.58 -5.71 -11.39
CA GLN A 93 -5.29 -4.42 -11.39
C GLN A 93 -4.37 -3.25 -11.77
N MET A 94 -3.10 -3.30 -11.35
CA MET A 94 -2.11 -2.28 -11.74
C MET A 94 -1.88 -2.31 -13.26
N ASP A 95 -1.67 -3.50 -13.82
CA ASP A 95 -1.44 -3.69 -15.24
C ASP A 95 -2.68 -3.32 -16.07
N ALA A 96 -3.89 -3.49 -15.53
CA ALA A 96 -5.12 -3.01 -16.16
C ALA A 96 -5.16 -1.47 -16.26
N LEU A 97 -4.78 -0.75 -15.20
CA LEU A 97 -4.68 0.72 -15.24
C LEU A 97 -3.55 1.21 -16.17
N ILE A 98 -2.43 0.48 -16.23
CA ILE A 98 -1.37 0.76 -17.21
C ILE A 98 -1.91 0.60 -18.63
N LYS A 99 -2.56 -0.52 -18.94
CA LYS A 99 -3.16 -0.79 -20.25
C LYS A 99 -4.26 0.20 -20.61
N GLY A 100 -5.04 0.64 -19.62
CA GLY A 100 -6.06 1.68 -19.77
C GLY A 100 -5.48 3.08 -19.94
N GLY A 101 -4.17 3.25 -19.79
CA GLY A 101 -3.49 4.52 -19.96
C GLY A 101 -3.48 5.41 -18.71
N PHE A 102 -4.07 4.99 -17.59
CA PHE A 102 -4.15 5.75 -16.34
C PHE A 102 -2.82 5.85 -15.60
N ILE A 103 -1.93 4.88 -15.79
CA ILE A 103 -0.61 4.79 -15.15
C ILE A 103 0.47 4.64 -16.23
N ASP A 104 1.65 5.22 -16.02
CA ASP A 104 2.82 4.96 -16.86
C ASP A 104 3.50 3.68 -16.37
N GLU A 105 3.77 2.75 -17.29
CA GLU A 105 4.44 1.49 -16.95
C GLU A 105 5.80 1.70 -16.27
N ASN A 106 6.52 2.77 -16.66
CA ASN A 106 7.84 3.09 -16.11
C ASN A 106 7.77 3.64 -14.68
N GLU A 107 6.59 4.08 -14.23
CA GLU A 107 6.37 4.59 -12.88
C GLU A 107 5.88 3.49 -11.91
N LYS A 108 5.61 2.27 -12.41
CA LYS A 108 5.25 1.12 -11.59
C LYS A 108 6.43 0.65 -10.75
N VAL A 109 6.21 0.56 -9.44
CA VAL A 109 7.15 -0.05 -8.49
C VAL A 109 6.48 -1.24 -7.82
N ASN A 110 7.03 -2.44 -7.98
CA ASN A 110 6.68 -3.59 -7.15
C ASN A 110 7.28 -3.37 -5.76
N LEU A 111 6.45 -3.05 -4.77
CA LEU A 111 6.92 -2.57 -3.47
C LEU A 111 7.02 -3.69 -2.44
N LEU A 112 5.96 -4.48 -2.30
CA LEU A 112 5.82 -5.45 -1.22
C LEU A 112 5.42 -6.83 -1.72
N LEU A 113 5.72 -7.82 -0.89
CA LEU A 113 5.27 -9.20 -0.99
C LEU A 113 4.35 -9.54 0.18
N ASN A 114 3.49 -10.53 -0.01
CA ASN A 114 2.66 -11.08 1.06
C ASN A 114 2.39 -12.56 0.80
N ASP A 115 1.76 -13.23 1.75
CA ASP A 115 1.35 -14.63 1.65
C ASP A 115 -0.16 -14.74 1.84
N VAL A 116 -0.80 -15.64 1.11
CA VAL A 116 -2.21 -15.99 1.36
C VAL A 116 -2.26 -17.09 2.42
N VAL A 117 -3.13 -16.91 3.40
CA VAL A 117 -3.30 -17.86 4.51
C VAL A 117 -4.77 -18.24 4.67
N LEU A 118 -5.00 -19.50 5.00
CA LEU A 118 -6.28 -19.98 5.50
C LEU A 118 -6.42 -19.61 6.97
N ILE A 119 -7.52 -18.97 7.32
CA ILE A 119 -7.87 -18.62 8.70
C ILE A 119 -9.19 -19.24 9.12
N THR A 120 -9.34 -19.43 10.43
CA THR A 120 -10.61 -19.74 11.11
C THR A 120 -10.83 -18.74 12.25
N PRO A 121 -12.05 -18.66 12.84
CA PRO A 121 -12.19 -18.01 14.13
C PRO A 121 -11.25 -18.69 15.14
N LYS A 122 -10.75 -17.95 16.13
CA LYS A 122 -9.81 -18.49 17.14
C LYS A 122 -10.34 -19.70 17.92
N GLU A 123 -11.66 -19.83 18.06
CA GLU A 123 -12.30 -21.00 18.68
C GLU A 123 -12.31 -22.24 17.78
N ASN A 124 -12.21 -22.06 16.45
CA ASN A 124 -12.21 -23.09 15.41
C ASN A 124 -13.21 -24.24 15.68
N LYS A 125 -14.49 -23.89 15.91
CA LYS A 125 -15.57 -24.85 16.22
C LYS A 125 -15.72 -25.95 15.17
N SER A 126 -15.44 -25.61 13.91
CA SER A 126 -15.52 -26.48 12.74
C SER A 126 -14.29 -27.41 12.62
N LYS A 127 -13.28 -27.24 13.48
CA LYS A 127 -12.08 -28.08 13.59
C LYS A 127 -11.35 -28.23 12.25
N VAL A 128 -11.29 -27.14 11.49
CA VAL A 128 -10.55 -27.06 10.23
C VAL A 128 -9.06 -27.14 10.55
N LYS A 129 -8.34 -28.02 9.85
CA LYS A 129 -6.90 -28.22 10.06
C LYS A 129 -6.07 -28.04 8.79
N SER A 130 -6.73 -27.89 7.65
CA SER A 130 -6.08 -27.76 6.35
C SER A 130 -7.03 -27.15 5.33
N ILE A 131 -6.50 -26.73 4.18
CA ILE A 131 -7.25 -26.27 3.02
C ILE A 131 -8.18 -27.38 2.48
N ASP A 132 -7.75 -28.65 2.51
CA ASP A 132 -8.59 -29.78 2.10
C ASP A 132 -9.87 -29.94 2.94
N ASP A 133 -9.84 -29.57 4.22
CA ASP A 133 -11.02 -29.62 5.09
C ASP A 133 -12.14 -28.69 4.61
N LEU A 134 -11.82 -27.65 3.83
CA LEU A 134 -12.82 -26.76 3.22
C LEU A 134 -13.79 -27.52 2.31
N ALA A 135 -13.37 -28.64 1.72
CA ALA A 135 -14.22 -29.45 0.84
C ALA A 135 -15.14 -30.43 1.59
N THR A 136 -15.08 -30.46 2.92
CA THR A 136 -15.83 -31.41 3.77
C THR A 136 -17.07 -30.76 4.38
N ASP A 137 -17.96 -31.59 4.94
CA ASP A 137 -19.19 -31.14 5.62
C ASP A 137 -18.93 -30.48 6.98
N LYS A 138 -17.67 -30.47 7.45
CA LYS A 138 -17.28 -29.75 8.67
C LYS A 138 -17.43 -28.24 8.52
N VAL A 139 -17.23 -27.74 7.29
CA VAL A 139 -17.25 -26.32 6.95
C VAL A 139 -18.57 -26.02 6.26
N LYS A 140 -19.37 -25.14 6.84
CA LYS A 140 -20.69 -24.73 6.33
C LYS A 140 -20.61 -23.45 5.51
N LEU A 141 -19.75 -22.52 5.90
CA LEU A 141 -19.56 -21.26 5.18
C LEU A 141 -18.08 -20.89 5.07
N VAL A 142 -17.64 -20.57 3.86
CA VAL A 142 -16.32 -20.00 3.59
C VAL A 142 -16.47 -18.54 3.17
N ALA A 143 -15.71 -17.63 3.79
CA ALA A 143 -15.62 -16.25 3.35
C ALA A 143 -14.45 -16.09 2.39
N LEU A 144 -14.71 -15.64 1.16
CA LEU A 144 -13.69 -15.31 0.16
C LEU A 144 -13.88 -13.87 -0.30
N GLY A 145 -12.82 -13.20 -0.77
CA GLY A 145 -13.02 -11.99 -1.58
C GLY A 145 -13.71 -12.35 -2.90
N ASP A 146 -14.55 -11.47 -3.43
CA ASP A 146 -15.12 -11.67 -4.78
C ASP A 146 -13.98 -11.77 -5.81
N PRO A 147 -13.78 -12.92 -6.50
CA PRO A 147 -12.66 -13.07 -7.43
C PRO A 147 -12.75 -12.15 -8.65
N GLN A 148 -13.91 -11.55 -8.92
CA GLN A 148 -14.04 -10.57 -10.01
C GLN A 148 -13.30 -9.27 -9.68
N SER A 149 -13.28 -8.84 -8.42
CA SER A 149 -12.80 -7.51 -8.01
C SER A 149 -11.75 -7.52 -6.89
N VAL A 150 -11.64 -8.58 -6.10
CA VAL A 150 -10.77 -8.64 -4.92
C VAL A 150 -9.58 -9.56 -5.17
N PRO A 151 -8.34 -9.04 -5.09
CA PRO A 151 -7.12 -9.84 -5.27
C PRO A 151 -7.03 -11.11 -4.43
N VAL A 152 -7.34 -11.06 -3.14
CA VAL A 152 -7.29 -12.27 -2.29
C VAL A 152 -8.30 -13.32 -2.76
N GLY A 153 -9.45 -12.89 -3.30
CA GLY A 153 -10.42 -13.77 -3.96
C GLY A 153 -9.85 -14.44 -5.20
N GLN A 154 -9.08 -13.70 -6.01
CA GLN A 154 -8.41 -14.22 -7.19
C GLN A 154 -7.37 -15.29 -6.81
N TYR A 155 -6.50 -14.99 -5.84
CA TYR A 155 -5.54 -15.98 -5.33
C TYR A 155 -6.25 -17.18 -4.69
N SER A 156 -7.36 -16.95 -3.97
CA SER A 156 -8.16 -18.04 -3.39
C SER A 156 -8.67 -18.99 -4.46
N GLN A 157 -9.15 -18.48 -5.61
CA GLN A 157 -9.59 -19.36 -6.69
C GLN A 157 -8.41 -20.14 -7.30
N GLU A 158 -7.22 -19.53 -7.44
CA GLU A 158 -6.01 -20.24 -7.88
C GLU A 158 -5.68 -21.40 -6.91
N ILE A 159 -5.67 -21.13 -5.59
CA ILE A 159 -5.44 -22.11 -4.53
C ILE A 159 -6.49 -23.23 -4.57
N LEU A 160 -7.77 -22.89 -4.59
CA LEU A 160 -8.85 -23.88 -4.59
C LEU A 160 -8.84 -24.77 -5.85
N ASN A 161 -8.41 -24.21 -7.00
CA ASN A 161 -8.21 -24.98 -8.23
C ASN A 161 -7.00 -25.90 -8.14
N PHE A 162 -5.90 -25.45 -7.53
CA PHE A 162 -4.73 -26.29 -7.27
C PHE A 162 -5.08 -27.52 -6.42
N TYR A 163 -5.87 -27.34 -5.36
CA TYR A 163 -6.37 -28.43 -4.51
C TYR A 163 -7.53 -29.21 -5.16
N LYS A 164 -8.07 -28.75 -6.30
CA LYS A 164 -9.21 -29.36 -7.02
C LYS A 164 -10.51 -29.41 -6.18
N ILE A 165 -10.73 -28.39 -5.36
CA ILE A 165 -11.87 -28.28 -4.45
C ILE A 165 -12.75 -27.05 -4.73
N ALA A 166 -12.44 -26.25 -5.76
CA ALA A 166 -13.12 -25.01 -6.08
C ALA A 166 -14.65 -25.14 -6.15
N ASP A 167 -15.20 -26.12 -6.89
CA ASP A 167 -16.65 -26.29 -7.02
C ASP A 167 -17.35 -26.50 -5.67
N LYS A 168 -16.77 -27.36 -4.82
CA LYS A 168 -17.32 -27.68 -3.49
C LYS A 168 -17.23 -26.52 -2.51
N VAL A 169 -16.17 -25.72 -2.60
CA VAL A 169 -15.98 -24.55 -1.73
C VAL A 169 -16.85 -23.39 -2.21
N ASN A 170 -16.90 -23.13 -3.52
CA ASN A 170 -17.72 -22.07 -4.12
C ASN A 170 -19.21 -22.28 -3.86
N SER A 171 -19.71 -23.52 -3.80
CA SER A 171 -21.12 -23.80 -3.47
C SER A 171 -21.55 -23.39 -2.06
N LYS A 172 -20.59 -23.06 -1.18
CA LYS A 172 -20.81 -22.64 0.20
C LYS A 172 -19.97 -21.41 0.57
N THR A 173 -19.70 -20.56 -0.42
CA THR A 173 -18.92 -19.35 -0.24
C THR A 173 -19.82 -18.12 -0.16
N SER A 174 -19.49 -17.21 0.77
CA SER A 174 -19.92 -15.81 0.71
C SER A 174 -18.77 -14.94 0.20
N TYR A 175 -19.07 -14.11 -0.79
CA TYR A 175 -18.07 -13.22 -1.40
C TYR A 175 -18.10 -11.83 -0.76
N ALA A 176 -16.94 -11.41 -0.29
CA ALA A 176 -16.69 -10.11 0.33
C ALA A 176 -16.19 -9.09 -0.68
N SER A 177 -16.46 -7.82 -0.42
CA SER A 177 -16.03 -6.66 -1.21
C SER A 177 -14.55 -6.31 -1.06
N ASP A 178 -13.89 -6.78 0.02
CA ASP A 178 -12.46 -6.70 0.23
C ASP A 178 -11.97 -7.74 1.26
N VAL A 179 -10.66 -7.82 1.46
CA VAL A 179 -10.04 -8.78 2.39
C VAL A 179 -10.32 -8.48 3.87
N ARG A 180 -10.58 -7.21 4.25
CA ARG A 180 -10.92 -6.86 5.63
C ARG A 180 -12.32 -7.31 6.00
N GLN A 181 -13.24 -7.28 5.04
CA GLN A 181 -14.55 -7.88 5.23
C GLN A 181 -14.47 -9.40 5.37
N VAL A 182 -13.61 -10.09 4.61
CA VAL A 182 -13.33 -11.53 4.85
C VAL A 182 -12.82 -11.76 6.27
N LEU A 183 -11.79 -11.01 6.68
CA LEU A 183 -11.22 -11.10 8.03
C LEU A 183 -12.30 -10.90 9.09
N ASN A 184 -13.16 -9.90 8.93
CA ASN A 184 -14.22 -9.59 9.89
C ASN A 184 -15.24 -10.72 10.01
N TRP A 185 -15.72 -11.27 8.90
CA TRP A 185 -16.67 -12.39 8.92
C TRP A 185 -16.10 -13.66 9.56
N VAL A 186 -14.81 -13.93 9.37
CA VAL A 186 -14.16 -15.06 10.06
C VAL A 186 -13.92 -14.74 11.54
N SER A 187 -13.47 -13.52 11.85
CA SER A 187 -13.19 -13.06 13.23
C SER A 187 -14.47 -13.07 14.11
N SER A 188 -15.62 -12.72 13.54
CA SER A 188 -16.92 -12.74 14.22
C SER A 188 -17.57 -14.13 14.28
N GLY A 189 -17.03 -15.12 13.54
CA GLY A 189 -17.61 -16.44 13.42
C GLY A 189 -18.85 -16.50 12.51
N GLU A 190 -19.10 -15.47 11.71
CA GLU A 190 -20.10 -15.51 10.62
C GLU A 190 -19.72 -16.52 9.55
N ALA A 191 -18.42 -16.69 9.28
CA ALA A 191 -17.86 -17.74 8.43
C ALA A 191 -16.97 -18.70 9.23
N ASP A 192 -16.97 -19.99 8.85
CA ASP A 192 -16.18 -21.02 9.51
C ASP A 192 -14.68 -20.88 9.20
N ALA A 193 -14.38 -20.41 7.98
CA ALA A 193 -13.04 -20.22 7.49
C ALA A 193 -13.02 -19.18 6.36
N GLY A 194 -11.83 -18.67 6.04
CA GLY A 194 -11.64 -17.79 4.89
C GLY A 194 -10.19 -17.64 4.51
N PHE A 195 -9.94 -17.11 3.31
CA PHE A 195 -8.60 -16.77 2.86
C PHE A 195 -8.36 -15.27 3.00
N VAL A 196 -7.29 -14.92 3.70
CA VAL A 196 -6.83 -13.54 3.88
C VAL A 196 -5.34 -13.45 3.58
N TYR A 197 -4.77 -12.26 3.59
CA TYR A 197 -3.32 -12.14 3.63
C TYR A 197 -2.79 -12.36 5.04
N LYS A 198 -1.56 -12.88 5.14
CA LYS A 198 -0.88 -13.09 6.42
C LYS A 198 -0.83 -11.82 7.27
N THR A 199 -0.60 -10.67 6.65
CA THR A 199 -0.61 -9.35 7.30
C THR A 199 -1.94 -9.02 7.97
N ASP A 200 -3.06 -9.42 7.35
CA ASP A 200 -4.39 -9.18 7.90
C ASP A 200 -4.66 -10.07 9.12
N ALA A 201 -4.24 -11.34 9.05
CA ALA A 201 -4.35 -12.30 10.14
C ALA A 201 -3.43 -11.98 11.33
N MET A 202 -2.36 -11.21 11.10
CA MET A 202 -1.41 -10.77 12.14
C MET A 202 -1.85 -9.51 12.90
N LEU A 203 -2.96 -8.89 12.54
CA LEU A 203 -3.46 -7.74 13.28
C LEU A 203 -3.79 -8.11 14.73
N LYS A 204 -3.52 -7.17 15.66
CA LYS A 204 -3.73 -7.39 17.09
C LYS A 204 -5.18 -7.74 17.46
N ASP A 205 -6.13 -7.13 16.75
CA ASP A 205 -7.57 -7.31 17.00
C ASP A 205 -8.19 -8.40 16.12
N ALA A 206 -7.38 -9.12 15.33
CA ALA A 206 -7.86 -10.25 14.55
C ALA A 206 -8.12 -11.45 15.47
N ASN A 207 -9.39 -11.78 15.72
CA ASN A 207 -9.79 -12.93 16.54
C ASN A 207 -9.80 -14.23 15.71
N VAL A 208 -8.68 -14.50 15.05
CA VAL A 208 -8.54 -15.61 14.11
C VAL A 208 -7.30 -16.45 14.41
N GLU A 209 -7.27 -17.66 13.88
CA GLU A 209 -6.11 -18.54 13.88
C GLU A 209 -5.70 -18.81 12.44
N ILE A 210 -4.40 -18.75 12.15
CA ILE A 210 -3.85 -19.19 10.86
C ILE A 210 -3.72 -20.70 10.91
N ILE A 211 -4.47 -21.39 10.04
CA ILE A 211 -4.47 -22.85 9.95
C ILE A 211 -3.39 -23.36 9.01
N GLU A 212 -3.26 -22.74 7.84
CA GLU A 212 -2.34 -23.18 6.79
C GLU A 212 -1.95 -21.99 5.92
N SER A 213 -0.67 -21.86 5.59
CA SER A 213 -0.22 -20.97 4.52
C SER A 213 -0.39 -21.64 3.18
N ALA A 214 -0.93 -20.92 2.20
CA ALA A 214 -1.07 -21.46 0.85
C ALA A 214 0.31 -21.86 0.27
N PRO A 215 0.42 -23.02 -0.40
CA PRO A 215 1.65 -23.40 -1.08
C PRO A 215 2.05 -22.35 -2.14
N LYS A 216 3.34 -22.02 -2.24
CA LYS A 216 3.83 -20.99 -3.17
C LYS A 216 3.54 -21.28 -4.65
N ASP A 217 3.38 -22.54 -5.01
CA ASP A 217 3.06 -23.02 -6.36
C ASP A 217 1.54 -23.10 -6.63
N SER A 218 0.71 -22.88 -5.61
CA SER A 218 -0.76 -22.93 -5.74
C SER A 218 -1.38 -21.65 -6.30
N HIS A 219 -0.64 -20.54 -6.30
CA HIS A 219 -1.08 -19.25 -6.82
C HIS A 219 0.10 -18.42 -7.31
N LYS A 220 -0.19 -17.36 -8.07
CA LYS A 220 0.82 -16.35 -8.43
C LYS A 220 1.35 -15.64 -7.20
N GLN A 221 2.61 -15.20 -7.26
CA GLN A 221 3.20 -14.42 -6.18
C GLN A 221 2.35 -13.18 -5.85
N VAL A 222 2.08 -12.96 -4.56
CA VAL A 222 1.34 -11.79 -4.12
C VAL A 222 2.28 -10.59 -4.09
N ILE A 223 2.13 -9.70 -5.07
CA ILE A 223 2.90 -8.48 -5.19
C ILE A 223 1.98 -7.28 -5.00
N TYR A 224 2.45 -6.29 -4.23
CA TYR A 224 1.79 -5.01 -4.06
C TYR A 224 2.50 -3.94 -4.86
N PRO A 225 2.08 -3.67 -6.10
CA PRO A 225 2.63 -2.57 -6.86
C PRO A 225 2.06 -1.22 -6.40
N VAL A 226 2.89 -0.19 -6.49
CA VAL A 226 2.51 1.22 -6.30
C VAL A 226 2.92 2.02 -7.53
N ALA A 227 2.08 2.98 -7.91
CA ALA A 227 2.41 3.95 -8.95
C ALA A 227 1.60 5.26 -8.76
N PRO A 228 2.13 6.40 -9.21
CA PRO A 228 1.34 7.61 -9.35
C PRO A 228 0.37 7.49 -10.53
N LEU A 229 -0.75 8.21 -10.48
CA LEU A 229 -1.68 8.32 -11.60
C LEU A 229 -1.19 9.39 -12.59
N LYS A 230 -1.36 9.15 -13.89
CA LYS A 230 -0.96 10.11 -14.93
C LYS A 230 -1.67 11.45 -14.81
N GLU A 231 -2.93 11.43 -14.41
CA GLU A 231 -3.76 12.64 -14.27
C GLU A 231 -3.60 13.33 -12.90
N SER A 232 -2.74 12.81 -12.02
CA SER A 232 -2.47 13.42 -10.72
C SER A 232 -2.05 14.88 -10.88
N LYS A 233 -2.68 15.76 -10.11
CA LYS A 233 -2.29 17.18 -10.02
C LYS A 233 -1.17 17.40 -9.01
N ASN A 234 -0.83 16.38 -8.23
CA ASN A 234 0.17 16.39 -7.17
C ASN A 234 1.36 15.47 -7.48
N LYS A 235 1.73 15.29 -8.76
CA LYS A 235 2.77 14.33 -9.18
C LYS A 235 4.07 14.41 -8.40
N GLU A 236 4.62 15.61 -8.20
CA GLU A 236 5.88 15.78 -7.45
C GLU A 236 5.74 15.26 -6.01
N LEU A 237 4.62 15.54 -5.36
CA LEU A 237 4.35 15.06 -4.00
C LEU A 237 4.11 13.55 -3.97
N ALA A 238 3.40 13.02 -4.98
CA ALA A 238 3.15 11.59 -5.13
C ALA A 238 4.46 10.81 -5.31
N GLU A 239 5.34 11.27 -6.20
CA GLU A 239 6.66 10.70 -6.44
C GLU A 239 7.52 10.73 -5.19
N LYS A 240 7.56 11.86 -4.46
CA LYS A 240 8.28 11.98 -3.19
C LYS A 240 7.76 11.00 -2.15
N PHE A 241 6.45 10.85 -2.02
CA PHE A 241 5.86 9.89 -1.09
C PHE A 241 6.20 8.45 -1.50
N ILE A 242 6.16 8.11 -2.79
CA ILE A 242 6.58 6.78 -3.28
C ILE A 242 8.06 6.53 -3.01
N GLN A 243 8.95 7.52 -3.14
CA GLN A 243 10.34 7.35 -2.72
C GLN A 243 10.48 7.16 -1.21
N TYR A 244 9.67 7.85 -0.41
CA TYR A 244 9.63 7.64 1.04
C TYR A 244 9.17 6.22 1.39
N LEU A 245 8.17 5.67 0.68
CA LEU A 245 7.72 4.28 0.84
C LEU A 245 8.83 3.26 0.63
N LYS A 246 9.84 3.59 -0.17
CA LYS A 246 10.99 2.73 -0.47
C LYS A 246 12.14 2.87 0.54
N SER A 247 12.06 3.83 1.46
CA SER A 247 13.11 4.06 2.46
C SER A 247 13.25 2.87 3.42
N GLU A 248 14.45 2.68 3.98
CA GLU A 248 14.68 1.62 4.97
C GLU A 248 13.81 1.76 6.21
N GLU A 249 13.53 3.00 6.63
CA GLU A 249 12.63 3.27 7.76
C GLU A 249 11.22 2.77 7.47
N VAL A 250 10.66 3.08 6.30
CA VAL A 250 9.31 2.64 5.94
C VAL A 250 9.26 1.13 5.68
N MET A 251 10.31 0.55 5.09
CA MET A 251 10.39 -0.90 4.91
C MET A 251 10.34 -1.65 6.25
N LYS A 252 10.98 -1.14 7.31
CA LYS A 252 10.85 -1.71 8.67
C LYS A 252 9.42 -1.62 9.21
N ILE A 253 8.67 -0.58 8.86
CA ILE A 253 7.25 -0.48 9.22
C ILE A 253 6.46 -1.56 8.49
N PHE A 254 6.65 -1.72 7.17
CA PHE A 254 6.01 -2.80 6.41
C PHE A 254 6.33 -4.19 6.96
N GLU A 255 7.59 -4.47 7.28
CA GLU A 255 8.04 -5.73 7.90
C GLU A 255 7.39 -5.95 9.28
N LYS A 256 7.28 -4.90 10.10
CA LYS A 256 6.56 -4.93 11.39
C LYS A 256 5.10 -5.35 11.23
N TYR A 257 4.46 -4.99 10.11
CA TYR A 257 3.10 -5.42 9.76
C TYR A 257 3.03 -6.77 9.03
N GLY A 258 4.18 -7.40 8.76
CA GLY A 258 4.27 -8.74 8.17
C GLY A 258 4.44 -8.78 6.65
N PHE A 259 4.57 -7.61 5.99
CA PHE A 259 4.86 -7.56 4.56
C PHE A 259 6.31 -7.95 4.29
N GLY A 260 6.54 -8.67 3.19
CA GLY A 260 7.87 -8.88 2.65
C GLY A 260 8.29 -7.73 1.73
N LYS A 261 9.60 -7.56 1.54
CA LYS A 261 10.16 -6.67 0.52
C LYS A 261 10.36 -7.43 -0.79
N VAL A 262 10.09 -6.79 -1.92
CA VAL A 262 10.53 -7.30 -3.22
C VAL A 262 12.05 -7.10 -3.32
N GLU A 263 12.81 -8.19 -3.44
CA GLU A 263 14.25 -8.10 -3.68
C GLU A 263 14.52 -7.45 -5.04
N ALA A 264 15.53 -6.57 -5.10
CA ALA A 264 15.92 -5.81 -6.29
C ALA A 264 16.83 -6.62 -7.21
#